data_AF-A0A1H2AFG7-F1
#
_entry.id   AF-A0A1H2AFG7-F1
#
_cell.length_a   1.000
_cell.length_b   1.000
_cell.length_c   1.000
_cell.angle_alpha   90.00
_cell.angle_beta   90.00
_cell.angle_gamma   90.00
#
_symmetry.space_group_name_H-M   'P 1'
#
loop_
_entity.id
_entity.type
_entity.pdbx_description
1 polymer ?
#
loop_
_entity_poly.entity_id
_entity_poly.type
_entity_poly.pdbx_seq_one_letter_code
_entity_poly.pdbx_strand_id
1 'polypeptide(L)'
;MIRITAVRAFLIGLAFLLASALLGGCTVNWELQLPKPSAAKLSYDVTLYFPSKRYPDTAAHIKKAIAAGESTTCTIDRDDAEDNRRESLQGIPTRKKYDRDEWPMAMCREGGAGAHVAYVKSSDNRGAGSWVGNQLEEYPDGTKVRFVVP
;
A
#
# COMPACT_ATOMS: atom_id res chain seq x y z
N MET A 1 -63.99 9.92 -62.20
CA MET A 1 -63.22 10.88 -63.01
C MET A 1 -61.76 10.75 -62.65
N ILE A 2 -61.00 10.34 -63.65
CA ILE A 2 -59.58 10.05 -63.61
C ILE A 2 -58.83 11.38 -63.50
N ARG A 3 -58.01 11.58 -62.45
CA ARG A 3 -56.94 12.59 -62.49
C ARG A 3 -55.60 11.89 -62.62
N ILE A 4 -55.27 11.65 -63.89
CA ILE A 4 -53.94 11.32 -64.40
C ILE A 4 -53.01 12.48 -64.03
N THR A 5 -52.32 12.35 -62.90
CA THR A 5 -51.13 13.17 -62.58
C THR A 5 -50.16 12.41 -61.70
N ALA A 6 -50.59 11.31 -61.08
CA ALA A 6 -49.84 10.57 -60.07
C ALA A 6 -48.90 9.46 -60.60
N VAL A 7 -48.80 9.20 -61.91
CA VAL A 7 -48.21 7.92 -62.40
C VAL A 7 -46.94 8.08 -63.28
N ARG A 8 -46.49 9.30 -63.63
CA ARG A 8 -45.33 9.46 -64.53
C ARG A 8 -44.05 10.07 -63.95
N ALA A 9 -44.02 10.49 -62.70
CA ALA A 9 -42.77 10.89 -62.04
C ALA A 9 -42.21 9.82 -61.08
N PHE A 10 -42.78 8.61 -61.10
CA PHE A 10 -42.45 7.53 -60.16
C PHE A 10 -41.23 6.68 -60.58
N LEU A 11 -40.54 7.00 -61.69
CA LEU A 11 -39.49 6.11 -62.24
C LEU A 11 -38.13 6.77 -62.57
N ILE A 12 -37.87 8.04 -62.23
CA ILE A 12 -36.54 8.66 -62.44
C ILE A 12 -35.96 9.30 -61.17
N GLY A 13 -36.71 9.41 -60.08
CA GLY A 13 -36.21 9.91 -58.79
C GLY A 13 -35.66 8.86 -57.83
N LEU A 14 -35.80 7.56 -58.14
CA LEU A 14 -35.37 6.47 -57.24
C LEU A 14 -33.86 6.18 -57.30
N ALA A 15 -33.12 6.91 -58.16
CA ALA A 15 -31.66 6.81 -58.25
C ALA A 15 -30.91 7.91 -57.46
N PHE A 16 -31.62 8.86 -56.85
CA PHE A 16 -31.00 9.94 -56.06
C PHE A 16 -31.34 9.93 -54.56
N LEU A 17 -32.07 8.91 -54.08
CA LEU A 17 -32.37 8.70 -52.66
C LEU A 17 -31.65 7.48 -52.06
N LEU A 18 -30.53 7.07 -52.67
CA LEU A 18 -29.60 6.09 -52.11
C LEU A 18 -28.15 6.61 -52.07
N ALA A 19 -27.94 7.94 -52.21
CA ALA A 19 -26.62 8.57 -52.21
C ALA A 19 -26.48 9.70 -51.17
N SER A 20 -27.31 9.74 -50.14
CA SER A 20 -27.19 10.69 -49.02
C SER A 20 -26.88 10.02 -47.68
N ALA A 21 -26.50 8.73 -47.69
CA ALA A 21 -26.14 7.97 -46.49
C ALA A 21 -24.63 7.95 -46.18
N LEU A 22 -23.84 8.91 -46.69
CA LEU A 22 -22.37 8.87 -46.53
C LEU A 22 -21.67 10.19 -46.16
N LEU A 23 -22.38 11.30 -45.89
CA LEU A 23 -21.73 12.59 -45.56
C LEU A 23 -22.34 13.30 -44.36
N GLY A 24 -22.94 12.55 -43.43
CA GLY A 24 -23.32 13.04 -42.12
C GLY A 24 -22.41 12.42 -41.07
N GLY A 25 -21.13 12.79 -41.08
CA GLY A 25 -20.19 12.40 -40.04
C GLY A 25 -20.69 12.93 -38.70
N CYS A 26 -21.42 12.08 -37.96
CA CYS A 26 -21.58 12.24 -36.53
C CYS A 26 -20.19 12.00 -35.94
N THR A 27 -19.34 13.01 -35.91
CA THR A 27 -18.16 13.01 -35.05
C THR A 27 -18.68 13.18 -33.62
N VAL A 28 -19.21 12.09 -33.06
CA VAL A 28 -19.23 11.93 -31.62
C VAL A 28 -17.77 11.91 -31.22
N ASN A 29 -17.27 13.06 -30.76
CA ASN A 29 -16.01 13.12 -30.04
C ASN A 29 -16.22 12.36 -28.73
N TRP A 30 -16.07 11.04 -28.81
CA TRP A 30 -15.84 10.21 -27.64
C TRP A 30 -14.39 10.42 -27.24
N GLU A 31 -14.11 11.60 -26.68
CA GLU A 31 -12.88 11.78 -25.94
C GLU A 31 -12.98 10.82 -24.76
N LEU A 32 -12.29 9.68 -24.89
CA LEU A 32 -12.07 8.75 -23.79
C LEU A 32 -11.29 9.55 -22.74
N GLN A 33 -12.03 10.20 -21.85
CA GLN A 33 -11.54 10.70 -20.60
C GLN A 33 -11.19 9.46 -19.77
N LEU A 34 -10.07 8.83 -20.10
CA LEU A 34 -9.49 7.80 -19.25
C LEU A 34 -9.33 8.48 -17.89
N PRO A 35 -9.85 7.87 -16.79
CA PRO A 35 -9.64 8.42 -15.48
C PRO A 35 -8.13 8.60 -15.31
N LYS A 36 -7.71 9.86 -15.22
CA LYS A 36 -6.31 10.21 -14.98
C LYS A 36 -5.91 9.42 -13.73
N PRO A 37 -4.84 8.62 -13.76
CA PRO A 37 -4.43 7.86 -12.59
C PRO A 37 -4.32 8.84 -11.43
N SER A 38 -5.27 8.78 -10.51
CA SER A 38 -5.15 9.50 -9.25
C SER A 38 -3.98 8.83 -8.58
N ALA A 39 -2.87 9.56 -8.42
CA ALA A 39 -1.74 9.06 -7.67
C ALA A 39 -2.29 8.63 -6.31
N ALA A 40 -2.43 7.32 -6.10
CA ALA A 40 -2.99 6.80 -4.86
C ALA A 40 -2.13 7.33 -3.73
N LYS A 41 -2.74 8.09 -2.81
CA LYS A 41 -2.02 8.65 -1.66
C LYS A 41 -1.39 7.49 -0.91
N LEU A 42 -0.06 7.51 -0.76
CA LEU A 42 0.65 6.49 0.00
C LEU A 42 0.09 6.45 1.44
N SER A 43 -0.06 5.25 1.99
CA SER A 43 -0.60 5.04 3.34
C SER A 43 0.41 5.35 4.46
N TYR A 44 1.63 5.74 4.11
CA TYR A 44 2.76 5.99 5.00
C TYR A 44 3.50 7.28 4.58
N ASP A 45 4.27 7.85 5.51
CA ASP A 45 4.97 9.13 5.34
C ASP A 45 6.43 8.93 4.91
N VAL A 46 7.10 7.91 5.46
CA VAL A 46 8.52 7.63 5.24
C VAL A 46 8.75 6.14 4.97
N THR A 47 9.76 5.80 4.17
CA THR A 47 10.24 4.43 4.00
C THR A 47 11.59 4.26 4.67
N LEU A 48 11.73 3.26 5.54
CA LEU A 48 12.99 2.91 6.18
C LEU A 48 13.47 1.54 5.68
N TYR A 49 14.65 1.51 5.06
CA TYR A 49 15.27 0.27 4.58
C TYR A 49 16.11 -0.35 5.68
N PHE A 50 15.62 -1.44 6.27
CA PHE A 50 16.30 -2.12 7.36
C PHE A 50 17.60 -2.78 6.87
N PRO A 51 18.75 -2.60 7.56
CA PRO A 51 20.04 -3.10 7.09
C PRO A 51 20.20 -4.60 7.37
N SER A 52 19.47 -5.44 6.63
CA SER A 52 19.36 -6.89 6.85
C SER A 52 20.70 -7.65 6.82
N LYS A 53 21.68 -7.16 6.07
CA LYS A 53 23.05 -7.72 6.07
C LYS A 53 23.80 -7.48 7.38
N ARG A 54 23.50 -6.39 8.08
CA ARG A 54 24.16 -6.00 9.34
C ARG A 54 23.50 -6.66 10.56
N TYR A 55 22.18 -6.84 10.52
CA TYR A 55 21.38 -7.47 11.58
C TYR A 55 20.52 -8.61 11.03
N PRO A 56 21.14 -9.72 10.56
CA PRO A 56 20.43 -10.78 9.86
C PRO A 56 19.42 -11.52 10.74
N ASP A 57 19.69 -11.70 12.04
CA ASP A 57 18.78 -12.46 12.91
C ASP A 57 17.50 -11.62 13.18
N THR A 58 17.64 -10.32 13.45
CA THR A 58 16.50 -9.39 13.57
C THR A 58 15.73 -9.27 12.25
N ALA A 59 16.42 -9.14 11.11
CA ALA A 59 15.77 -9.07 9.81
C ALA A 59 14.93 -10.33 9.49
N ALA A 60 15.42 -11.51 9.87
CA ALA A 60 14.68 -12.75 9.70
C ALA A 60 13.40 -12.77 10.55
N HIS A 61 13.44 -12.24 11.77
CA HIS A 61 12.26 -12.08 12.61
C HIS A 61 11.23 -11.15 11.98
N ILE A 62 11.63 -9.94 11.58
CA ILE A 62 10.73 -8.95 10.94
C ILE A 62 10.06 -9.55 9.69
N LYS A 63 10.83 -10.22 8.81
CA LYS A 63 10.29 -10.86 7.61
C LYS A 63 9.25 -11.93 7.95
N LYS A 64 9.50 -12.75 8.98
CA LYS A 64 8.57 -13.79 9.42
C LYS A 64 7.29 -13.20 10.01
N ALA A 65 7.40 -12.16 10.83
CA ALA A 65 6.27 -11.47 11.43
C ALA A 65 5.37 -10.84 10.35
N ILE A 66 5.95 -10.14 9.37
CA ILE A 66 5.23 -9.59 8.22
C ILE A 66 4.54 -10.70 7.41
N ALA A 67 5.23 -11.81 7.17
CA ALA A 67 4.64 -12.96 6.46
C ALA A 67 3.48 -13.61 7.24
N ALA A 68 3.45 -13.45 8.58
CA ALA A 68 2.36 -13.88 9.44
C ALA A 68 1.19 -12.88 9.51
N GLY A 69 1.29 -11.73 8.81
CA GLY A 69 0.22 -10.73 8.72
C GLY A 69 0.47 -9.47 9.53
N GLU A 70 1.60 -9.37 10.23
CA GLU A 70 1.93 -8.16 10.99
C GLU A 70 2.15 -6.95 10.09
N SER A 71 1.87 -5.77 10.65
CA SER A 71 2.03 -4.52 9.92
C SER A 71 3.46 -4.34 9.42
N THR A 72 3.60 -3.82 8.19
CA THR A 72 4.89 -3.33 7.66
C THR A 72 5.16 -1.88 8.03
N THR A 73 4.19 -1.21 8.64
CA THR A 73 4.24 0.20 9.00
C THR A 73 4.23 0.34 10.51
N CYS A 74 5.15 1.16 11.02
CA CYS A 74 5.17 1.65 12.39
C CYS A 74 4.60 3.07 12.40
N THR A 75 3.45 3.27 13.03
CA THR A 75 2.99 4.60 13.44
C THR A 75 3.64 4.91 14.77
N ILE A 76 4.62 5.83 14.77
CA ILE A 76 5.43 6.10 15.97
C ILE A 76 4.55 6.58 17.11
N ASP A 77 4.64 5.90 18.24
CA ASP A 77 3.88 6.19 19.47
C ASP A 77 4.78 5.84 20.66
N ARG A 78 5.53 6.84 21.16
CA ARG A 78 6.59 6.59 22.14
C ARG A 78 6.05 6.47 23.56
N ASP A 79 4.95 7.16 23.84
CA ASP A 79 4.31 7.18 25.17
C ASP A 79 3.79 5.79 25.56
N ASP A 80 3.29 5.00 24.60
CA ASP A 80 2.75 3.65 24.84
C ASP A 80 3.82 2.53 24.87
N ALA A 81 5.11 2.87 24.68
CA ALA A 81 6.15 1.86 24.47
C ALA A 81 6.41 0.94 25.66
N GLU A 82 6.20 1.42 26.90
CA GLU A 82 6.35 0.57 28.08
C GLU A 82 5.18 -0.41 28.23
N ASP A 83 3.96 0.05 28.01
CA ASP A 83 2.74 -0.75 28.10
C ASP A 83 2.70 -1.80 26.98
N ASN A 84 3.03 -1.41 25.74
CA ASN A 84 3.15 -2.34 24.62
C ASN A 84 4.15 -3.46 24.90
N ARG A 85 5.32 -3.13 25.46
CA ARG A 85 6.32 -4.15 25.81
C ARG A 85 5.86 -5.09 26.91
N ARG A 86 5.10 -4.58 27.88
CA ARG A 86 4.54 -5.41 28.95
C ARG A 86 3.55 -6.43 28.38
N GLU A 87 2.70 -5.99 27.45
CA GLU A 87 1.68 -6.83 26.81
C GLU A 87 2.29 -7.86 25.86
N SER A 88 3.18 -7.44 24.95
CA SER A 88 3.81 -8.32 23.97
C SER A 88 4.64 -9.44 24.62
N LEU A 89 5.32 -9.14 25.73
CA LEU A 89 6.24 -10.06 26.40
C LEU A 89 5.61 -10.87 27.53
N GLN A 90 4.29 -10.73 27.76
CA GLN A 90 3.60 -11.40 28.85
C GLN A 90 3.76 -12.93 28.76
N GLY A 91 4.27 -13.55 29.82
CA GLY A 91 4.45 -15.01 29.89
C GLY A 91 5.64 -15.56 29.09
N ILE A 92 6.40 -14.72 28.38
CA ILE A 92 7.58 -15.14 27.61
C ILE A 92 8.82 -15.01 28.49
N PRO A 93 9.46 -16.10 28.93
CA PRO A 93 10.62 -16.02 29.83
C PRO A 93 11.83 -15.36 29.16
N THR A 94 12.77 -14.85 29.94
CA THR A 94 14.05 -14.39 29.39
C THR A 94 14.96 -15.57 29.05
N ARG A 95 15.86 -15.40 28.07
CA ARG A 95 16.84 -16.43 27.68
C ARG A 95 18.25 -15.86 27.62
N LYS A 96 19.20 -16.50 28.31
CA LYS A 96 20.61 -16.05 28.33
C LYS A 96 21.18 -15.94 26.90
N LYS A 97 21.83 -14.82 26.59
CA LYS A 97 22.41 -14.44 25.27
C LYS A 97 21.40 -14.10 24.17
N TYR A 98 20.11 -14.08 24.49
CA TYR A 98 19.07 -13.67 23.56
C TYR A 98 18.23 -12.56 24.19
N ASP A 99 17.78 -11.64 23.35
CA ASP A 99 16.74 -10.68 23.70
C ASP A 99 15.43 -11.16 23.07
N ARG A 100 14.29 -10.72 23.63
CA ARG A 100 12.96 -10.97 23.07
C ARG A 100 12.66 -9.81 22.13
N ASP A 101 12.84 -10.03 20.85
CA ASP A 101 12.54 -9.04 19.82
C ASP A 101 11.04 -9.04 19.52
N GLU A 102 10.48 -7.88 19.20
CA GLU A 102 9.05 -7.62 19.07
C GLU A 102 8.77 -7.02 17.68
N TRP A 103 7.84 -7.63 16.94
CA TRP A 103 7.32 -7.04 15.70
C TRP A 103 5.79 -7.18 15.61
N PRO A 104 5.03 -6.08 15.54
CA PRO A 104 5.49 -4.69 15.49
C PRO A 104 6.16 -4.22 16.78
N MET A 105 7.06 -3.24 16.66
CA MET A 105 7.89 -2.78 17.79
C MET A 105 7.04 -2.06 18.84
N ALA A 106 7.45 -2.13 20.11
CA ALA A 106 6.71 -1.50 21.21
C ALA A 106 6.48 0.01 21.03
N MET A 107 7.40 0.73 20.37
CA MET A 107 7.27 2.18 20.10
C MET A 107 6.35 2.52 18.92
N CYS A 108 5.58 1.55 18.42
CA CYS A 108 4.62 1.72 17.35
C CYS A 108 3.22 1.46 17.89
N ARG A 109 2.22 2.19 17.41
CA ARG A 109 0.81 1.96 17.75
C ARG A 109 0.34 0.55 17.37
N GLU A 110 0.98 -0.05 16.38
CA GLU A 110 0.72 -1.43 15.95
C GLU A 110 1.37 -2.48 16.86
N GLY A 111 2.20 -2.08 17.84
CA GLY A 111 2.82 -2.97 18.81
C GLY A 111 1.86 -3.42 19.90
N GLY A 112 2.42 -4.01 20.96
CA GLY A 112 1.63 -4.44 22.13
C GLY A 112 1.05 -5.83 22.00
N ALA A 113 -0.15 -6.03 22.52
CA ALA A 113 -0.83 -7.32 22.51
C ALA A 113 -0.93 -7.91 21.09
N GLY A 114 -0.46 -9.16 20.94
CA GLY A 114 -0.50 -9.88 19.68
C GLY A 114 0.74 -9.72 18.80
N ALA A 115 1.67 -8.80 19.15
CA ALA A 115 2.93 -8.67 18.42
C ALA A 115 3.69 -10.01 18.36
N HIS A 116 4.25 -10.31 17.18
CA HIS A 116 5.09 -11.48 17.00
C HIS A 116 6.39 -11.30 17.79
N VAL A 117 6.71 -12.29 18.64
CA VAL A 117 7.92 -12.28 19.49
C VAL A 117 8.84 -13.43 19.12
N ALA A 118 10.15 -13.15 19.03
CA ALA A 118 11.18 -14.15 18.82
C ALA A 118 12.42 -13.90 19.68
N TYR A 119 13.13 -14.96 20.04
CA TYR A 119 14.45 -14.84 20.63
C TYR A 119 15.48 -14.53 19.54
N VAL A 120 16.07 -13.35 19.59
CA VAL A 120 17.15 -12.89 18.69
C VAL A 120 18.45 -12.77 19.49
N LYS A 121 19.60 -13.10 18.91
CA LYS A 121 20.89 -12.97 19.62
C LYS A 121 21.08 -11.54 20.11
N SER A 122 21.41 -11.37 21.39
CA SER A 122 21.43 -10.04 22.03
C SER A 122 22.34 -9.02 21.31
N SER A 123 23.46 -9.46 20.73
CA SER A 123 24.34 -8.56 19.98
C SER A 123 23.72 -8.04 18.67
N ASP A 124 22.96 -8.89 17.97
CA ASP A 124 22.24 -8.53 16.74
C ASP A 124 21.08 -7.60 17.08
N ASN A 125 20.25 -8.00 18.04
CA ASN A 125 19.04 -7.27 18.46
C ASN A 125 19.34 -5.86 18.98
N ARG A 126 20.36 -5.71 19.83
CA ARG A 126 20.72 -4.39 20.40
C ARG A 126 21.33 -3.47 19.36
N GLY A 127 22.10 -4.03 18.42
CA GLY A 127 22.61 -3.28 17.28
C GLY A 127 21.47 -2.78 16.39
N ALA A 128 20.51 -3.65 16.09
CA ALA A 128 19.31 -3.30 15.36
C ALA A 128 18.49 -2.23 16.08
N GLY A 129 18.19 -2.42 17.37
CA GLY A 129 17.43 -1.47 18.18
C GLY A 129 18.09 -0.09 18.27
N SER A 130 19.41 -0.02 18.48
CA SER A 130 20.14 1.26 18.46
C SER A 130 20.11 1.91 17.08
N TRP A 131 20.25 1.13 16.00
CA TRP A 131 20.15 1.67 14.65
C TRP A 131 18.75 2.22 14.37
N VAL A 132 17.69 1.45 14.64
CA VAL A 132 16.30 1.89 14.45
C VAL A 132 16.02 3.14 15.28
N GLY A 133 16.38 3.14 16.57
CA GLY A 133 16.19 4.30 17.44
C GLY A 133 16.82 5.58 16.87
N ASN A 134 18.08 5.49 16.42
CA ASN A 134 18.77 6.62 15.80
C ASN A 134 18.12 7.08 14.49
N GLN A 135 17.57 6.15 13.67
CA GLN A 135 16.85 6.54 12.45
C GLN A 135 15.51 7.19 12.75
N LEU A 136 14.83 6.79 13.83
CA LEU A 136 13.50 7.28 14.15
C LEU A 136 13.51 8.57 14.96
N GLU A 137 14.64 8.97 15.55
CA GLU A 137 14.79 10.18 16.37
C GLU A 137 14.36 11.46 15.65
N GLU A 138 14.58 11.55 14.32
CA GLU A 138 14.21 12.72 13.52
C GLU A 138 12.70 12.86 13.26
N TYR A 139 11.91 11.81 13.52
CA TYR A 139 10.48 11.78 13.23
C TYR A 139 9.63 11.95 14.49
N PRO A 140 8.67 12.90 14.49
CA PRO A 140 7.74 13.07 15.60
C PRO A 140 6.76 11.90 15.69
N ASP A 141 6.16 11.74 16.88
CA ASP A 141 5.07 10.80 17.10
C ASP A 141 3.92 11.05 16.10
N GLY A 142 3.26 9.97 15.69
CA GLY A 142 2.25 9.95 14.64
C GLY A 142 2.80 9.73 13.22
N THR A 143 4.11 9.86 13.00
CA THR A 143 4.72 9.57 11.69
C THR A 143 4.57 8.08 11.36
N LYS A 144 4.12 7.78 10.14
CA LYS A 144 3.97 6.42 9.62
C LYS A 144 5.20 6.01 8.83
N VAL A 145 6.02 5.16 9.43
CA VAL A 145 7.25 4.66 8.83
C VAL A 145 7.04 3.26 8.29
N ARG A 146 7.09 3.10 6.97
CA ARG A 146 7.06 1.79 6.32
C ARG A 146 8.45 1.17 6.35
N PHE A 147 8.58 0.00 6.96
CA PHE A 147 9.82 -0.77 6.94
C PHE A 147 9.88 -1.66 5.69
N VAL A 148 11.04 -1.61 5.03
CA VAL A 148 11.39 -2.51 3.93
C VAL A 148 12.60 -3.30 4.36
N VAL A 149 12.50 -4.63 4.35
CA VAL A 149 13.59 -5.53 4.72
C VAL A 149 14.13 -6.23 3.47
N PRO A 150 15.20 -5.70 2.84
CA PRO A 150 15.81 -6.29 1.63
C PRO A 150 16.44 -7.67 1.90
#